data_AF-A0A2E6JL32-F1
#
_entry.id   AF-A0A2E6JL32-F1
#
_cell.length_a   1.000
_cell.length_b   1.000
_cell.length_c   1.000
_cell.angle_alpha   90.00
_cell.angle_beta   90.00
_cell.angle_gamma   90.00
#
_symmetry.space_group_name_H-M   'P 1'
#
loop_
_entity.id
_entity.type
_entity.pdbx_description
1 polymer ?
#
loop_
_entity_poly.entity_id
_entity_poly.type
_entity_poly.pdbx_seq_one_letter_code
_entity_poly.pdbx_strand_id
1 'polypeptide(L)' 'MFGGDPNQMLFQLENYYRDGRLELAEVLSTQLTESLSAIKSRNQDQQLMLVKSLFFLSQILQARGKTKNASKSIKQ' A
#
# COMPACT_ATOMS: atom_id res chain seq x y z
N MET A 1 13.47 3.43 -9.21
CA MET A 1 12.10 3.86 -9.59
C MET A 1 11.44 2.69 -10.29
N PHE A 2 10.47 2.03 -9.65
CA PHE A 2 9.65 1.04 -10.35
C PHE A 2 8.66 1.80 -11.24
N GLY A 3 8.93 1.88 -12.55
CA GLY A 3 8.02 2.42 -13.56
C GLY A 3 6.95 1.42 -13.98
N GLY A 4 6.35 0.71 -13.01
CA GLY A 4 5.31 -0.28 -13.25
C GLY A 4 3.91 0.33 -13.11
N ASP A 5 2.95 -0.18 -13.87
CA ASP A 5 1.55 0.22 -13.74
C ASP A 5 1.07 -0.01 -12.30
N PRO A 6 0.46 1.01 -11.64
CA PRO A 6 0.00 0.89 -10.26
C PRO A 6 -0.96 -0.28 -10.01
N ASN A 7 -1.73 -0.71 -11.02
CA ASN A 7 -2.62 -1.88 -10.90
C ASN A 7 -1.82 -3.18 -10.78
N GLN A 8 -0.69 -3.29 -11.49
CA GLN A 8 0.21 -4.44 -11.34
C GLN A 8 0.88 -4.46 -9.97
N MET A 9 1.24 -3.29 -9.44
CA MET A 9 1.77 -3.19 -8.07
C MET A 9 0.74 -3.63 -7.04
N LEU A 10 -0.52 -3.20 -7.20
CA LEU A 10 -1.60 -3.62 -6.30
C LEU A 10 -1.81 -5.14 -6.36
N PHE A 11 -1.83 -5.72 -7.57
CA PHE A 11 -1.96 -7.17 -7.73
C PHE A 11 -0.80 -7.94 -7.08
N GLN A 12 0.44 -7.47 -7.25
CA GLN A 12 1.60 -8.08 -6.58
C GLN A 12 1.54 -7.94 -5.05
N LEU A 13 1.08 -6.79 -4.55
CA LEU A 13 0.89 -6.56 -3.13
C LEU A 13 -0.11 -7.56 -2.53
N GLU A 14 -1.24 -7.77 -3.19
CA GLU A 14 -2.25 -8.74 -2.76
C GLU A 14 -1.68 -10.17 -2.70
N ASN A 15 -0.87 -10.56 -3.70
CA ASN A 15 -0.20 -11.85 -3.70
C ASN A 15 0.80 -11.98 -2.55
N TYR A 16 1.66 -10.98 -2.32
CA TYR A 16 2.60 -11.01 -1.19
C TYR A 16 1.91 -11.05 0.16
N TYR A 17 0.78 -10.37 0.31
CA TYR A 17 -0.04 -10.43 1.51
C TYR A 17 -0.62 -11.84 1.72
N ARG A 18 -1.19 -12.46 0.68
CA ARG A 18 -1.75 -13.82 0.73
C ARG A 18 -0.67 -14.88 1.00
N ASP A 19 0.50 -14.73 0.41
CA ASP A 19 1.64 -15.64 0.60
C ASP A 19 2.33 -15.48 1.98
N GLY A 20 1.86 -14.55 2.83
CA GLY A 20 2.45 -14.27 4.14
C GLY A 20 3.82 -13.58 4.08
N ARG A 21 4.23 -13.08 2.90
CA ARG A 21 5.49 -12.34 2.69
C ARG A 21 5.34 -10.89 3.15
N LEU A 22 5.04 -10.70 4.43
CA LEU A 22 4.67 -9.41 5.01
C LEU A 22 5.76 -8.35 4.88
N GLU A 23 7.03 -8.74 4.80
CA GLU A 23 8.15 -7.81 4.55
C GLU A 23 8.10 -7.19 3.16
N LEU A 24 7.95 -8.02 2.13
CA LEU A 24 7.82 -7.55 0.75
C LEU A 24 6.51 -6.78 0.56
N ALA A 25 5.43 -7.23 1.20
CA ALA A 25 4.15 -6.55 1.19
C ALA A 25 4.25 -5.15 1.84
N GLU A 26 4.98 -4.99 2.96
CA GLU A 26 5.19 -3.68 3.60
C GLU A 26 5.95 -2.72 2.68
N VAL A 27 7.05 -3.19 2.08
CA VAL A 27 7.87 -2.39 1.17
C VAL A 27 7.07 -1.95 -0.06
N LEU A 28 6.27 -2.85 -0.63
CA LEU A 28 5.49 -2.56 -1.83
C LEU A 28 4.28 -1.66 -1.53
N SER A 29 3.56 -1.90 -0.43
CA SER A 29 2.42 -1.06 -0.03
C SER A 29 2.87 0.36 0.35
N THR A 30 4.04 0.52 0.96
CA THR A 30 4.62 1.84 1.26
C THR A 30 4.94 2.59 -0.03
N GLN A 31 5.64 1.97 -0.97
CA GLN A 31 5.98 2.59 -2.25
C GLN A 31 4.74 2.95 -3.08
N LEU A 32 3.74 2.07 -3.13
CA LEU A 32 2.49 2.31 -3.86
C LEU A 32 1.72 3.48 -3.25
N THR A 33 1.65 3.54 -1.92
CA THR A 33 1.04 4.66 -1.18
C THR A 33 1.76 5.97 -1.47
N GLU A 34 3.09 6.01 -1.34
CA GLU A 34 3.88 7.22 -1.62
C GLU A 34 3.69 7.71 -3.06
N SER A 35 3.71 6.78 -4.02
CA SER A 35 3.53 7.08 -5.44
C SER A 35 2.15 7.67 -5.72
N LEU A 36 1.09 7.10 -5.13
CA LEU A 36 -0.28 7.60 -5.29
C LEU A 36 -0.50 8.93 -4.56
N SER A 37 0.10 9.09 -3.39
CA SER A 37 0.05 10.35 -2.62
C SER A 37 0.73 11.51 -3.35
N ALA A 38 1.76 11.23 -4.15
CA ALA A 38 2.45 12.24 -4.98
C ALA A 38 1.62 12.76 -6.17
N ILE A 39 0.54 12.07 -6.57
CA ILE A 39 -0.34 12.51 -7.67
C ILE A 39 -1.23 13.66 -7.18
N LYS A 40 -1.06 14.86 -7.74
CA LYS A 40 -1.78 16.09 -7.33
C LYS A 40 -3.29 16.07 -7.59
N SER A 41 -3.73 15.46 -8.70
CA SER A 41 -5.14 15.36 -9.08
C SER A 41 -5.45 13.91 -9.43
N ARG A 42 -5.68 13.10 -8.40
CA ARG A 42 -6.05 11.69 -8.56
C ARG A 42 -7.44 11.58 -9.18
N ASN A 43 -7.58 10.69 -10.16
CA ASN A 43 -8.90 10.25 -10.61
C ASN A 43 -9.51 9.27 -9.59
N GLN A 44 -10.78 8.89 -9.79
CA GLN A 44 -11.51 8.02 -8.87
C GLN A 44 -10.83 6.65 -8.67
N ASP A 45 -10.32 6.04 -9.74
CA ASP A 45 -9.61 4.75 -9.68
C ASP A 45 -8.31 4.85 -8.87
N GLN A 46 -7.53 5.91 -9.08
CA GLN A 46 -6.30 6.18 -8.33
C GLN A 46 -6.59 6.43 -6.85
N GLN A 47 -7.69 7.14 -6.55
CA GLN A 47 -8.13 7.36 -5.16
C GLN A 47 -8.56 6.03 -4.51
N LEU A 48 -9.31 5.18 -5.21
CA LEU A 48 -9.72 3.87 -4.72
C LEU A 48 -8.50 2.97 -4.45
N MET A 49 -7.53 2.99 -5.37
CA MET A 49 -6.28 2.23 -5.23
C MET A 49 -5.42 2.74 -4.07
N LEU A 50 -5.40 4.05 -3.81
CA LEU A 50 -4.73 4.62 -2.64
C LEU A 50 -5.36 4.09 -1.35
N VAL A 51 -6.69 4.13 -1.25
CA VAL A 51 -7.41 3.61 -0.08
C VAL A 51 -7.12 2.12 0.14
N LYS A 52 -7.13 1.30 -0.92
CA LYS A 52 -6.78 -0.13 -0.83
C LYS A 52 -5.34 -0.33 -0.35
N SER A 53 -4.40 0.45 -0.88
CA SER A 53 -2.98 0.37 -0.52
C SER A 53 -2.75 0.72 0.95
N LEU A 54 -3.40 1.78 1.44
CA LEU A 54 -3.37 2.19 2.84
C LEU A 54 -3.99 1.14 3.77
N PHE A 55 -5.10 0.53 3.34
CA PHE A 55 -5.72 -0.57 4.08
C PHE A 55 -4.77 -1.75 4.23
N PHE A 56 -4.18 -2.23 3.13
CA PHE A 56 -3.19 -3.32 3.20
C PHE A 56 -1.97 -2.95 4.04
N LEU A 57 -1.43 -1.73 3.89
CA LEU A 57 -0.32 -1.26 4.70
C LEU A 57 -0.66 -1.31 6.19
N SER A 58 -1.84 -0.85 6.59
CA SER A 58 -2.29 -0.95 7.99
C SER A 58 -2.39 -2.40 8.46
N GLN A 59 -2.99 -3.29 7.67
CA GLN A 59 -3.12 -4.71 8.01
C GLN A 59 -1.76 -5.38 8.16
N ILE A 60 -0.82 -5.07 7.26
CA ILE A 60 0.56 -5.59 7.29
C ILE A 60 1.29 -5.08 8.53
N LEU A 61 1.21 -3.77 8.81
CA LEU A 61 1.85 -3.18 9.98
C LEU A 61 1.28 -3.74 11.29
N GLN A 62 -0.03 -4.00 11.36
CA GLN A 62 -0.65 -4.68 12.50
C GLN A 62 -0.17 -6.13 12.63
N ALA A 63 -0.18 -6.90 11.54
CA ALA A 63 0.31 -8.28 11.53
C ALA A 63 1.79 -8.39 11.93
N ARG A 64 2.59 -7.36 11.65
CA ARG A 64 4.01 -7.26 12.04
C ARG A 64 4.25 -6.64 13.42
N GLY A 65 3.20 -6.32 14.19
CA GLY A 65 3.32 -5.71 15.53
C GLY A 65 3.77 -4.24 15.53
N LYS A 66 3.77 -3.56 14.38
CA LYS A 66 4.10 -2.12 14.22
C LYS A 66 2.87 -1.24 14.37
N THR A 67 2.07 -1.46 15.41
CA THR A 67 0.73 -0.89 15.59
C THR A 67 0.72 0.65 15.64
N LYS A 68 1.78 1.26 16.19
CA LYS A 68 1.93 2.74 16.21
C LYS A 68 2.04 3.37 14.81
N ASN A 69 2.57 2.62 13.83
CA ASN A 69 2.72 3.09 12.45
C ASN A 69 1.44 2.84 11.65
N ALA A 70 0.72 1.76 11.93
CA ALA A 70 -0.56 1.44 11.27
C ALA A 70 -1.58 2.58 11.42
N SER A 71 -1.70 3.15 12.63
CA SER A 71 -2.63 4.26 12.90
C SER A 71 -2.27 5.55 12.16
N LYS A 72 -0.98 5.77 11.84
CA LYS A 72 -0.53 6.95 11.11
C LYS A 72 -0.83 6.83 9.62
N SER A 73 -0.68 5.64 9.04
CA SER A 73 -0.98 5.39 7.63
C SER A 73 -2.45 5.66 7.30
N ILE A 74 -3.39 5.40 8.22
CA ILE A 74 -4.83 5.65 7.99
C ILE A 74 -5.20 7.13 8.07
N LYS A 75 -4.42 7.97 8.76
CA LYS A 75 -4.73 9.39 9.00
C LYS A 75 -4.26 10.34 7.89
N GLN A 76 -3.84 9.83 6.72
CA GLN A 76 -3.34 10.65 5.61
C GLN A 76 -4.41 11.55 5.01
#